data_AF-A0A956ETW9-F1
#
_entry.id   AF-A0A956ETW9-F1
#
_cell.length_a   1.000
_cell.length_b   1.000
_cell.length_c   1.000
_cell.angle_alpha   90.00
_cell.angle_beta   90.00
_cell.angle_gamma   90.00
#
_symmetry.space_group_name_H-M   'P 1'
#
loop_
_entity.id
_entity.type
_entity.pdbx_description
1 polymer ?
#
loop_
_entity_poly.entity_id
_entity_poly.type
_entity_poly.pdbx_seq_one_letter_code
_entity_poly.pdbx_strand_id
1 'polypeptide(L)'
;MSKIPERRPKRDPEWNPNHDRYWDAVDLEDELRRTFQICHECRMCVNYCGSFPILFNAVDKDIDSNRAEGVEALGPEVFVDVSEHCWQCKLCYIKCPYTDADDAYELLDFPRLMAREKAQRARRDGIPLVDQILGEPKLVGAAGAGPQANMANLINANRLVRKVTEKVTGISSEFPLPPMASEPFGKWFDKHEPLKQAGENGSVVLFSTCYGDFNFPEVPRHAVLVLEHNGYSVEWTSEQACCGMPNLDGGDVAAAQAKIRKNVEILLPHVREGRKIVVPGPTCGYTMKHEWPVYLDTPEAKEVAGAVVDLMEFLEGLRKSHDLELEFSRSLGSVGYHAACHLRAQKIGTPGARLLGKVPDTSVKIVQECSAVDGTWG
;
A
#
# COMPACT_ATOMS: atom_id res chain seq x y z
N MET A 1 10.33 -28.55 29.81
CA MET A 1 9.24 -27.99 28.98
C MET A 1 9.91 -27.42 27.75
N SER A 2 9.40 -27.72 26.55
CA SER A 2 9.93 -27.13 25.31
C SER A 2 9.88 -25.61 25.43
N LYS A 3 11.00 -24.94 25.14
CA LYS A 3 11.09 -23.46 25.11
C LYS A 3 10.54 -22.89 23.79
N ILE A 4 10.20 -23.76 22.84
CA ILE A 4 9.72 -23.43 21.51
C ILE A 4 8.21 -23.17 21.56
N PRO A 5 7.71 -22.02 21.05
CA PRO A 5 6.29 -21.73 20.95
C PRO A 5 5.51 -22.80 20.16
N GLU A 6 4.28 -23.09 20.58
CA GLU A 6 3.37 -23.94 19.79
C GLU A 6 2.99 -23.25 18.48
N ARG A 7 2.97 -24.00 17.37
CA ARG A 7 2.59 -23.45 16.06
C ARG A 7 1.15 -22.97 16.00
N ARG A 8 0.23 -23.68 16.66
CA ARG A 8 -1.18 -23.27 16.76
C ARG A 8 -1.30 -22.12 17.77
N PRO A 9 -1.94 -21.00 17.42
CA PRO A 9 -2.14 -19.92 18.38
C PRO A 9 -3.10 -20.37 19.50
N LYS A 10 -2.85 -19.93 20.73
CA LYS A 10 -3.75 -20.18 21.87
C LYS A 10 -5.10 -19.47 21.71
N ARG A 11 -5.08 -18.34 21.00
CA ARG A 11 -6.22 -17.50 20.62
C ARG A 11 -5.90 -16.92 19.24
N ASP A 12 -6.87 -16.84 18.35
CA ASP A 12 -6.68 -16.27 17.01
C ASP A 12 -6.02 -14.87 17.10
N PRO A 13 -5.02 -14.56 16.27
CA PRO A 13 -4.36 -13.25 16.31
C PRO A 13 -5.33 -12.08 16.17
N GLU A 14 -5.08 -11.00 16.93
CA GLU A 14 -5.91 -9.79 16.87
C GLU A 14 -5.33 -8.76 15.91
N TRP A 15 -6.06 -8.46 14.84
CA TRP A 15 -5.66 -7.47 13.84
C TRP A 15 -6.45 -6.16 13.93
N ASN A 16 -7.58 -6.15 14.65
CA ASN A 16 -8.43 -4.97 14.75
C ASN A 16 -7.93 -4.05 15.89
N PRO A 17 -7.44 -2.83 15.59
CA PRO A 17 -6.96 -1.91 16.59
C PRO A 17 -8.05 -1.33 17.51
N ASN A 18 -9.33 -1.58 17.22
CA ASN A 18 -10.45 -1.20 18.08
C ASN A 18 -10.68 -2.20 19.22
N HIS A 19 -9.99 -3.36 19.21
CA HIS A 19 -10.07 -4.36 20.26
C HIS A 19 -8.92 -4.20 21.26
N ASP A 20 -9.20 -4.23 22.57
CA ASP A 20 -8.19 -3.98 23.61
C ASP A 20 -6.98 -4.92 23.53
N ARG A 21 -7.21 -6.19 23.17
CA ARG A 21 -6.15 -7.20 22.96
C ARG A 21 -5.13 -6.80 21.90
N TYR A 22 -5.52 -6.03 20.88
CA TYR A 22 -4.56 -5.51 19.89
C TYR A 22 -3.43 -4.72 20.56
N TRP A 23 -3.72 -4.07 21.69
CA TRP A 23 -2.80 -3.23 22.47
C TRP A 23 -2.19 -3.93 23.69
N ASP A 24 -2.43 -5.23 23.87
CA ASP A 24 -1.79 -6.03 24.91
C ASP A 24 -0.35 -6.39 24.47
N ALA A 25 0.63 -5.95 25.24
CA ALA A 25 2.05 -6.14 24.95
C ALA A 25 2.50 -7.60 25.13
N VAL A 26 1.91 -8.34 26.08
CA VAL A 26 2.22 -9.75 26.30
C VAL A 26 1.65 -10.59 25.17
N ASP A 27 0.41 -10.30 24.74
CA ASP A 27 -0.21 -10.96 23.59
C ASP A 27 0.60 -10.70 22.29
N LEU A 28 1.07 -9.47 22.08
CA LEU A 28 1.94 -9.13 20.95
C LEU A 28 3.26 -9.91 21.00
N GLU A 29 3.95 -9.93 22.14
CA GLU A 29 5.22 -10.63 22.27
C GLU A 29 5.09 -12.14 22.05
N ASP A 30 4.06 -12.77 22.63
CA ASP A 30 3.75 -14.18 22.42
C ASP A 30 3.57 -14.49 20.92
N GLU A 31 2.82 -13.62 20.21
CA GLU A 31 2.54 -13.79 18.79
C GLU A 31 3.77 -13.51 17.90
N LEU A 32 4.61 -12.53 18.27
CA LEU A 32 5.91 -12.26 17.63
C LEU A 32 6.81 -13.48 17.72
N ARG A 33 7.01 -14.02 18.93
CA ARG A 33 7.84 -15.22 19.13
C ARG A 33 7.29 -16.40 18.34
N ARG A 34 5.97 -16.65 18.41
CA ARG A 34 5.34 -17.73 17.65
C ARG A 34 5.57 -17.60 16.15
N THR A 35 5.25 -16.44 15.57
CA THR A 35 5.42 -16.18 14.14
C THR A 35 6.88 -16.30 13.74
N PHE A 36 7.80 -15.75 14.53
CA PHE A 36 9.23 -15.77 14.24
C PHE A 36 9.80 -17.18 14.26
N GLN A 37 9.33 -18.03 15.19
CA GLN A 37 9.72 -19.44 15.25
C GLN A 37 9.28 -20.18 13.98
N ILE A 38 8.02 -20.03 13.58
CA ILE A 38 7.48 -20.65 12.35
C ILE A 38 8.27 -20.18 11.12
N CYS A 39 8.56 -18.87 11.04
CA CYS A 39 9.35 -18.31 9.95
C CYS A 39 10.79 -18.86 9.93
N HIS A 40 11.44 -18.98 11.09
CA HIS A 40 12.80 -19.50 11.23
C HIS A 40 12.90 -20.99 10.84
N GLU A 41 11.92 -21.81 11.19
CA GLU A 41 11.84 -23.21 10.79
C GLU A 41 11.60 -23.37 9.28
N CYS A 42 10.84 -22.45 8.68
CA CYS A 42 10.41 -22.54 7.28
C CYS A 42 11.40 -21.93 6.28
N ARG A 43 12.00 -20.77 6.60
CA ARG A 43 12.97 -19.98 5.81
C ARG A 43 12.62 -19.63 4.36
N MET A 44 11.46 -20.00 3.83
CA MET A 44 11.08 -19.73 2.43
C MET A 44 11.08 -18.24 2.06
N CYS A 45 10.93 -17.35 3.04
CA CYS A 45 10.79 -15.92 2.79
C CYS A 45 12.11 -15.15 2.65
N VAL A 46 13.27 -15.82 2.82
CA VAL A 46 14.59 -15.17 2.85
C VAL A 46 14.91 -14.34 1.60
N ASN A 47 14.44 -14.77 0.42
CA ASN A 47 14.69 -14.08 -0.85
C ASN A 47 13.66 -13.00 -1.18
N TYR A 48 12.61 -12.84 -0.38
CA TYR A 48 11.53 -11.89 -0.67
C TYR A 48 11.61 -10.59 0.15
N CYS A 49 12.29 -10.57 1.30
CA CYS A 49 12.19 -9.46 2.24
C CYS A 49 13.39 -9.40 3.21
N GLY A 50 13.86 -8.18 3.50
CA GLY A 50 15.00 -7.90 4.38
C GLY A 50 14.77 -8.24 5.87
N SER A 51 13.52 -8.27 6.34
CA SER A 51 13.18 -8.68 7.71
C SER A 51 13.63 -10.11 8.05
N PHE A 52 13.58 -11.04 7.08
CA PHE A 52 13.86 -12.45 7.35
C PHE A 52 15.35 -12.75 7.55
N PRO A 53 16.29 -12.24 6.74
CA PRO A 53 17.72 -12.32 7.05
C PRO A 53 18.07 -11.79 8.44
N ILE A 54 17.49 -10.65 8.85
CA ILE A 54 17.72 -10.07 10.19
C ILE A 54 17.26 -11.04 11.28
N LEU A 55 16.02 -11.52 11.16
CA LEU A 55 15.45 -12.49 12.09
C LEU A 55 16.29 -13.76 12.18
N PHE A 56 16.62 -14.37 11.04
CA PHE A 56 17.30 -15.67 11.03
C PHE A 56 18.72 -15.55 11.55
N ASN A 57 19.45 -14.48 11.22
CA ASN A 57 20.79 -14.24 11.76
C ASN A 57 20.77 -14.05 13.28
N ALA A 58 19.74 -13.39 13.83
CA ALA A 58 19.61 -13.21 15.27
C ALA A 58 19.37 -14.55 15.98
N VAL A 59 18.46 -15.37 15.47
CA VAL A 59 18.18 -16.71 16.03
C VAL A 59 19.39 -17.62 15.90
N ASP A 60 20.02 -17.68 14.72
CA ASP A 60 21.18 -18.54 14.46
C ASP A 60 22.35 -18.19 15.40
N LYS A 61 22.58 -16.90 15.66
CA LYS A 61 23.60 -16.43 16.63
C LYS A 61 23.33 -16.90 18.06
N ASP A 62 22.07 -16.93 18.49
CA ASP A 62 21.71 -17.40 19.83
C ASP A 62 21.82 -18.93 19.96
N ILE A 63 21.49 -19.66 18.90
CA ILE A 63 21.68 -21.11 18.82
C ILE A 63 23.18 -21.47 18.83
N ASP A 64 23.98 -20.85 17.98
CA ASP A 64 25.43 -21.11 17.86
C ASP A 64 26.20 -20.79 19.15
N SER A 65 25.69 -19.86 19.95
CA SER A 65 26.25 -19.51 21.26
C SER A 65 25.70 -20.36 22.43
N ASN A 66 24.93 -21.41 22.14
CA ASN A 66 24.24 -22.27 23.11
C ASN A 66 23.35 -21.49 24.10
N ARG A 67 22.79 -20.35 23.69
CA ARG A 67 21.86 -19.55 24.50
C ARG A 67 20.40 -19.93 24.29
N ALA A 68 20.06 -20.47 23.12
CA ALA A 68 18.70 -20.82 22.72
C ALA A 68 18.65 -22.08 21.85
N GLU A 69 17.47 -22.67 21.73
CA GLU A 69 17.09 -23.69 20.75
C GLU A 69 16.27 -23.09 19.59
N GLY A 70 15.73 -21.88 19.76
CA GLY A 70 14.99 -21.12 18.76
C GLY A 70 14.87 -19.65 19.17
N VAL A 71 13.65 -19.12 19.15
CA VAL A 71 13.38 -17.69 19.38
C VAL A 71 13.34 -17.25 20.85
N GLU A 72 13.51 -18.15 21.81
CA GLU A 72 13.23 -17.85 23.23
C GLU A 72 14.21 -16.86 23.86
N ALA A 73 15.42 -16.70 23.30
CA ALA A 73 16.41 -15.75 23.79
C ALA A 73 16.38 -14.39 23.07
N LEU A 74 15.51 -14.23 22.05
CA LEU A 74 15.42 -12.97 21.31
C LEU A 74 15.00 -11.83 22.26
N GLY A 75 15.78 -10.76 22.22
CA GLY A 75 15.47 -9.51 22.90
C GLY A 75 14.53 -8.61 22.10
N PRO A 76 13.91 -7.61 22.76
CA PRO A 76 12.97 -6.69 22.11
C PRO A 76 13.60 -5.88 20.97
N GLU A 77 14.91 -5.64 20.99
CA GLU A 77 15.64 -4.99 19.90
C GLU A 77 15.53 -5.75 18.57
N VAL A 78 15.49 -7.08 18.60
CA VAL A 78 15.31 -7.88 17.39
C VAL A 78 13.91 -7.71 16.83
N PHE A 79 12.89 -7.60 17.68
CA PHE A 79 11.52 -7.34 17.24
C PHE A 79 11.42 -5.99 16.52
N VAL A 80 12.10 -4.98 17.08
CA VAL A 80 12.19 -3.65 16.49
C VAL A 80 12.91 -3.68 15.15
N ASP A 81 14.09 -4.28 15.08
CA ASP A 81 14.88 -4.35 13.85
C ASP A 81 14.12 -5.08 12.73
N VAL A 82 13.45 -6.19 13.06
CA VAL A 82 12.66 -6.97 12.09
C VAL A 82 11.47 -6.17 11.58
N SER A 83 10.78 -5.43 12.45
CA SER A 83 9.61 -4.62 12.07
C SER A 83 9.97 -3.37 11.27
N GLU A 84 11.08 -2.71 11.59
CA GLU A 84 11.61 -1.58 10.82
C GLU A 84 11.96 -1.97 9.38
N HIS A 85 12.45 -3.19 9.16
CA HIS A 85 12.75 -3.70 7.81
C HIS A 85 11.53 -4.32 7.11
N CYS A 86 10.34 -4.24 7.72
CA CYS A 86 9.10 -4.69 7.11
C CYS A 86 8.41 -3.55 6.36
N TRP A 87 8.58 -3.55 5.04
CA TRP A 87 8.04 -2.54 4.13
C TRP A 87 6.55 -2.68 3.77
N GLN A 88 5.83 -3.54 4.49
CA GLN A 88 4.42 -3.82 4.23
C GLN A 88 4.09 -4.28 2.79
N CYS A 89 5.04 -4.83 2.03
CA CYS A 89 4.83 -5.25 0.63
C CYS A 89 3.86 -6.43 0.46
N LYS A 90 3.55 -7.13 1.57
CA LYS A 90 2.65 -8.30 1.66
C LYS A 90 3.03 -9.53 0.82
N LEU A 91 4.20 -9.53 0.17
CA LEU A 91 4.63 -10.66 -0.65
C LEU A 91 4.89 -11.92 0.18
N CYS A 92 5.38 -11.78 1.41
CA CYS A 92 5.56 -12.92 2.30
C CYS A 92 4.22 -13.55 2.70
N TYR A 93 3.15 -12.75 2.86
CA TYR A 93 1.81 -13.26 3.17
C TYR A 93 1.26 -14.09 2.01
N ILE A 94 1.22 -13.56 0.77
CA ILE A 94 0.66 -14.31 -0.38
C ILE A 94 1.50 -15.52 -0.83
N LYS A 95 2.69 -15.73 -0.24
CA LYS A 95 3.57 -16.88 -0.48
C LYS A 95 3.65 -17.82 0.70
N CYS A 96 3.13 -17.43 1.86
CA CYS A 96 3.21 -18.21 3.08
C CYS A 96 2.16 -19.33 3.04
N PRO A 97 2.52 -20.60 3.30
CA PRO A 97 1.57 -21.71 3.34
C PRO A 97 0.84 -21.83 4.70
N TYR A 98 1.09 -20.89 5.61
CA TYR A 98 0.61 -20.90 6.99
C TYR A 98 -0.41 -19.78 7.26
N THR A 99 -1.01 -19.23 6.21
CA THR A 99 -1.99 -18.14 6.32
C THR A 99 -3.42 -18.66 6.43
N ASP A 100 -4.31 -17.81 6.95
CA ASP A 100 -5.75 -18.04 6.94
C ASP A 100 -6.31 -18.17 5.51
N ALA A 101 -5.72 -17.49 4.53
CA ALA A 101 -6.11 -17.58 3.12
C ALA A 101 -5.84 -18.96 2.49
N ASP A 102 -5.04 -19.81 3.14
CA ASP A 102 -4.77 -21.19 2.75
C ASP A 102 -5.37 -22.20 3.75
N ASP A 103 -6.36 -21.77 4.57
CA ASP A 103 -7.02 -22.57 5.61
C ASP A 103 -6.05 -23.20 6.63
N ALA A 104 -4.86 -22.58 6.80
CA ALA A 104 -3.84 -23.09 7.70
C ALA A 104 -4.16 -22.73 9.16
N TYR A 105 -3.97 -23.68 10.08
CA TYR A 105 -4.28 -23.49 11.50
C TYR A 105 -3.27 -22.58 12.22
N GLU A 106 -2.14 -22.27 11.59
CA GLU A 106 -1.14 -21.35 12.11
C GLU A 106 -1.57 -19.87 12.03
N LEU A 107 -2.50 -19.50 11.15
CA LEU A 107 -3.06 -18.14 11.04
C LEU A 107 -2.01 -17.01 10.96
N LEU A 108 -0.92 -17.24 10.22
CA LEU A 108 0.23 -16.33 10.16
C LEU A 108 -0.03 -15.14 9.23
N ASP A 109 0.03 -13.93 9.76
CA ASP A 109 0.05 -12.67 8.97
C ASP A 109 1.23 -11.81 9.43
N PHE A 110 2.42 -12.11 8.88
CA PHE A 110 3.66 -11.44 9.25
C PHE A 110 3.57 -9.91 9.05
N PRO A 111 3.11 -9.39 7.89
CA PRO A 111 3.00 -7.94 7.72
C PRO A 111 2.08 -7.25 8.72
N ARG A 112 0.89 -7.81 9.01
CA ARG A 112 0.00 -7.20 10.03
C ARG A 112 0.58 -7.29 11.43
N LEU A 113 1.31 -8.36 11.76
CA LEU A 113 2.02 -8.44 13.03
C LEU A 113 3.09 -7.36 13.17
N MET A 114 3.86 -7.09 12.10
CA MET A 114 4.81 -5.98 12.10
C MET A 114 4.12 -4.63 12.22
N ALA A 115 2.97 -4.43 11.56
CA ALA A 115 2.17 -3.21 11.70
C ALA A 115 1.61 -3.05 13.13
N ARG A 116 1.21 -4.14 13.79
CA ARG A 116 0.76 -4.16 15.19
C ARG A 116 1.90 -3.80 16.14
N GLU A 117 3.10 -4.33 15.92
CA GLU A 117 4.29 -3.95 16.69
C GLU A 117 4.59 -2.46 16.52
N LYS A 118 4.64 -1.96 15.29
CA LYS A 118 4.87 -0.52 15.02
C LYS A 118 3.80 0.35 15.68
N ALA A 119 2.53 -0.06 15.64
CA ALA A 119 1.44 0.66 16.29
C ALA A 119 1.59 0.72 17.81
N GLN A 120 1.87 -0.41 18.47
CA GLN A 120 2.10 -0.43 19.91
C GLN A 120 3.34 0.39 20.29
N ARG A 121 4.41 0.30 19.50
CA ARG A 121 5.63 1.11 19.67
C ARG A 121 5.33 2.60 19.55
N ALA A 122 4.61 3.02 18.50
CA ALA A 122 4.18 4.40 18.32
C ALA A 122 3.32 4.92 19.48
N ARG A 123 2.47 4.07 20.07
CA ARG A 123 1.67 4.42 21.26
C ARG A 123 2.53 4.59 22.51
N ARG A 124 3.59 3.79 22.65
CA ARG A 124 4.50 3.81 23.81
C ARG A 124 5.52 4.95 23.73
N ASP A 125 6.16 5.10 22.59
CA ASP A 125 7.33 5.96 22.41
C ASP A 125 7.01 7.27 21.67
N GLY A 126 5.82 7.36 21.08
CA GLY A 126 5.44 8.42 20.16
C GLY A 126 5.81 8.09 18.71
N ILE A 127 5.19 8.83 17.79
CA ILE A 127 5.48 8.71 16.35
C ILE A 127 6.63 9.68 16.02
N PRO A 128 7.71 9.24 15.36
CA PRO A 128 8.78 10.14 14.92
C PRO A 128 8.23 11.30 14.08
N LEU A 129 8.75 12.52 14.27
CA LEU A 129 8.29 13.72 13.54
C LEU A 129 8.31 13.53 12.02
N VAL A 130 9.34 12.84 11.57
CA VAL A 130 9.63 12.55 10.17
C VAL A 130 8.53 11.65 9.58
N ASP A 131 8.07 10.63 10.33
CA ASP A 131 6.91 9.81 9.98
C ASP A 131 5.58 10.56 10.11
N GLN A 132 5.42 11.47 11.08
CA GLN A 132 4.22 12.31 11.18
C GLN A 132 4.04 13.19 9.93
N ILE A 133 5.12 13.81 9.45
CA ILE A 133 5.10 14.66 8.26
C ILE A 133 4.76 13.82 7.02
N LEU A 134 5.40 12.67 6.86
CA LEU A 134 5.13 11.81 5.72
C LEU A 134 3.80 11.05 5.78
N GLY A 135 3.24 10.90 6.98
CA GLY A 135 1.87 10.50 7.22
C GLY A 135 0.85 11.47 6.60
N GLU A 136 1.27 12.67 6.18
CA GLU A 136 0.43 13.72 5.61
C GLU A 136 0.80 14.09 4.15
N PRO A 137 0.85 13.13 3.21
CA PRO A 137 1.31 13.40 1.85
C PRO A 137 0.42 14.40 1.10
N LYS A 138 -0.87 14.51 1.46
CA LYS A 138 -1.79 15.50 0.89
C LYS A 138 -1.46 16.92 1.37
N LEU A 139 -1.08 17.10 2.63
CA LEU A 139 -0.68 18.41 3.15
C LEU A 139 0.67 18.82 2.56
N VAL A 140 1.64 17.90 2.52
CA VAL A 140 2.95 18.12 1.91
C VAL A 140 2.80 18.45 0.42
N GLY A 141 2.00 17.67 -0.31
CA GLY A 141 1.72 17.89 -1.72
C GLY A 141 1.02 19.22 -1.99
N ALA A 142 -0.01 19.57 -1.20
CA ALA A 142 -0.70 20.86 -1.33
C ALA A 142 0.22 22.06 -1.06
N ALA A 143 1.20 21.93 -0.17
CA ALA A 143 2.18 22.97 0.12
C ALA A 143 3.28 23.08 -0.95
N GLY A 144 3.64 21.98 -1.60
CA GLY A 144 4.75 21.90 -2.56
C GLY A 144 4.34 22.04 -4.03
N ALA A 145 3.13 21.67 -4.40
CA ALA A 145 2.65 21.67 -5.78
C ALA A 145 2.03 23.02 -6.20
N GLY A 146 1.64 23.14 -7.46
CA GLY A 146 1.02 24.36 -7.97
C GLY A 146 2.04 25.49 -8.20
N PRO A 147 1.73 26.73 -7.80
CA PRO A 147 2.64 27.88 -7.95
C PRO A 147 4.03 27.68 -7.32
N GLN A 148 4.12 26.86 -6.28
CA GLN A 148 5.33 26.58 -5.51
C GLN A 148 6.21 25.48 -6.15
N ALA A 149 5.67 24.72 -7.12
CA ALA A 149 6.31 23.52 -7.65
C ALA A 149 7.73 23.77 -8.17
N ASN A 150 7.95 24.86 -8.91
CA ASN A 150 9.27 25.20 -9.45
C ASN A 150 10.31 25.41 -8.33
N MET A 151 9.93 26.08 -7.25
CA MET A 151 10.81 26.31 -6.10
C MET A 151 11.05 25.00 -5.34
N ALA A 152 9.98 24.23 -5.06
CA ALA A 152 10.09 22.94 -4.37
C ALA A 152 11.01 21.98 -5.13
N ASN A 153 10.85 21.88 -6.44
CA ASN A 153 11.67 21.04 -7.30
C ASN A 153 13.13 21.51 -7.37
N LEU A 154 13.38 22.83 -7.41
CA LEU A 154 14.73 23.39 -7.38
C LEU A 154 15.45 23.06 -6.05
N ILE A 155 14.74 23.18 -4.93
CA ILE A 155 15.25 22.82 -3.61
C ILE A 155 15.57 21.32 -3.56
N ASN A 156 14.66 20.46 -4.02
CA ASN A 156 14.83 19.01 -4.00
C ASN A 156 15.92 18.51 -4.96
N ALA A 157 16.23 19.25 -6.02
CA ALA A 157 17.33 18.96 -6.94
C ALA A 157 18.71 19.37 -6.40
N ASN A 158 18.78 20.16 -5.33
CA ASN A 158 20.04 20.63 -4.77
C ASN A 158 20.71 19.56 -3.89
N ARG A 159 21.87 19.06 -4.33
CA ARG A 159 22.63 18.01 -3.62
C ARG A 159 23.05 18.39 -2.19
N LEU A 160 23.38 19.65 -1.93
CA LEU A 160 23.76 20.08 -0.59
C LEU A 160 22.56 20.08 0.34
N VAL A 161 21.41 20.57 -0.14
CA VAL A 161 20.14 20.49 0.60
C VAL A 161 19.80 19.03 0.88
N ARG A 162 19.86 18.15 -0.13
CA ARG A 162 19.57 16.72 0.05
C ARG A 162 20.47 16.04 1.08
N LYS A 163 21.77 16.35 1.14
CA LYS A 163 22.68 15.84 2.19
C LYS A 163 22.36 16.36 3.58
N VAL A 164 21.84 17.59 3.70
CA VAL A 164 21.37 18.13 4.97
C VAL A 164 20.06 17.45 5.37
N THR A 165 19.11 17.33 4.45
CA THR A 165 17.84 16.62 4.66
C THR A 165 18.07 15.18 5.09
N GLU A 166 18.98 14.44 4.43
CA GLU A 166 19.33 13.07 4.81
C GLU A 166 19.75 12.93 6.28
N LYS A 167 20.56 13.86 6.79
CA LYS A 167 20.99 13.84 8.20
C LYS A 167 19.85 14.11 9.18
N VAL A 168 18.79 14.79 8.74
CA VAL A 168 17.64 15.18 9.58
C VAL A 168 16.51 14.16 9.47
N THR A 169 16.24 13.66 8.27
CA THR A 169 15.07 12.81 7.98
C THR A 169 15.43 11.35 7.73
N GLY A 170 16.71 11.00 7.61
CA GLY A 170 17.14 9.65 7.23
C GLY A 170 16.89 9.28 5.75
N ILE A 171 16.25 10.16 4.97
CA ILE A 171 16.03 9.93 3.53
C ILE A 171 17.34 10.07 2.81
N SER A 172 17.80 9.00 2.17
CA SER A 172 19.01 9.04 1.35
C SER A 172 18.99 10.21 0.36
N SER A 173 20.10 10.95 0.29
CA SER A 173 20.26 12.01 -0.72
C SER A 173 20.34 11.47 -2.15
N GLU A 174 20.62 10.18 -2.31
CA GLU A 174 20.62 9.47 -3.60
C GLU A 174 19.21 9.01 -4.02
N PHE A 175 18.24 9.01 -3.09
CA PHE A 175 16.87 8.63 -3.41
C PHE A 175 16.20 9.70 -4.31
N PRO A 176 15.66 9.32 -5.49
CA PRO A 176 14.98 10.25 -6.38
C PRO A 176 13.62 10.62 -5.79
N LEU A 177 13.52 11.84 -5.25
CA LEU A 177 12.24 12.35 -4.76
C LEU A 177 11.31 12.63 -5.95
N PRO A 178 10.02 12.28 -5.83
CA PRO A 178 9.04 12.57 -6.86
C PRO A 178 8.93 14.09 -7.04
N PRO A 179 8.92 14.60 -8.28
CA PRO A 179 8.74 16.03 -8.52
C PRO A 179 7.35 16.47 -8.08
N MET A 180 7.23 17.72 -7.63
CA MET A 180 5.94 18.37 -7.40
C MET A 180 5.39 18.90 -8.73
N ALA A 181 4.10 18.69 -8.97
CA ALA A 181 3.44 19.10 -10.19
C ALA A 181 3.09 20.60 -10.17
N SER A 182 3.36 21.28 -11.28
CA SER A 182 2.99 22.70 -11.47
C SER A 182 1.47 22.91 -11.59
N GLU A 183 0.74 21.89 -12.05
CA GLU A 183 -0.71 21.86 -12.07
C GLU A 183 -1.22 20.57 -11.40
N PRO A 184 -1.66 20.65 -10.12
CA PRO A 184 -2.26 19.51 -9.42
C PRO A 184 -3.48 18.96 -10.16
N PHE A 185 -3.80 17.68 -9.95
CA PHE A 185 -4.90 17.00 -10.62
C PHE A 185 -6.22 17.75 -10.50
N GLY A 186 -6.60 18.20 -9.29
CA GLY A 186 -7.84 18.94 -9.08
C GLY A 186 -7.97 20.21 -9.92
N LYS A 187 -6.88 20.98 -10.08
CA LYS A 187 -6.89 22.19 -10.92
C LYS A 187 -7.09 21.89 -12.40
N TRP A 188 -6.63 20.73 -12.85
CA TRP A 188 -6.89 20.27 -14.21
C TRP A 188 -8.33 19.78 -14.34
N PHE A 189 -8.81 18.99 -13.36
CA PHE A 189 -10.15 18.40 -13.37
C PHE A 189 -11.24 19.48 -13.37
N ASP A 190 -11.07 20.55 -12.60
CA ASP A 190 -11.99 21.70 -12.57
C ASP A 190 -12.15 22.41 -13.93
N LYS A 191 -11.18 22.27 -14.84
CA LYS A 191 -11.19 22.86 -16.19
C LYS A 191 -11.53 21.84 -17.29
N HIS A 192 -11.55 20.56 -16.95
CA HIS A 192 -11.75 19.48 -17.90
C HIS A 192 -13.22 19.45 -18.32
N GLU A 193 -13.45 19.49 -19.63
CA GLU A 193 -14.77 19.25 -20.21
C GLU A 193 -14.87 17.76 -20.55
N PRO A 194 -15.86 17.02 -20.00
CA PRO A 194 -16.01 15.59 -20.28
C PRO A 194 -16.09 15.28 -21.77
N LEU A 195 -15.49 14.18 -22.21
CA LEU A 195 -15.64 13.73 -23.59
C LEU A 195 -17.11 13.49 -23.96
N LYS A 196 -17.43 13.63 -25.25
CA LYS A 196 -18.82 13.58 -25.75
C LYS A 196 -19.60 12.34 -25.30
N GLN A 197 -18.94 11.18 -25.28
CA GLN A 197 -19.53 9.89 -24.91
C GLN A 197 -19.52 9.62 -23.39
N ALA A 198 -18.96 10.50 -22.57
CA ALA A 198 -18.93 10.32 -21.12
C ALA A 198 -20.35 10.25 -20.55
N GLY A 199 -20.63 9.18 -19.79
CA GLY A 199 -21.92 8.94 -19.15
C GLY A 199 -22.84 7.96 -19.89
N GLU A 200 -22.54 7.60 -21.14
CA GLU A 200 -23.31 6.62 -21.92
C GLU A 200 -23.37 5.24 -21.24
N ASN A 201 -22.30 4.86 -20.53
CA ASN A 201 -22.16 3.60 -19.79
C ASN A 201 -22.30 3.76 -18.26
N GLY A 202 -22.78 4.93 -17.81
CA GLY A 202 -22.92 5.27 -16.40
C GLY A 202 -21.72 6.02 -15.84
N SER A 203 -21.51 5.92 -14.52
CA SER A 203 -20.53 6.73 -13.79
C SER A 203 -19.69 5.92 -12.81
N VAL A 204 -18.45 6.34 -12.61
CA VAL A 204 -17.51 5.76 -11.63
C VAL A 204 -16.92 6.86 -10.76
N VAL A 205 -16.50 6.53 -9.55
CA VAL A 205 -15.72 7.45 -8.71
C VAL A 205 -14.24 7.16 -8.93
N LEU A 206 -13.45 8.19 -9.26
CA LEU A 206 -12.01 8.06 -9.29
C LEU A 206 -11.42 8.37 -7.91
N PHE A 207 -10.61 7.47 -7.36
CA PHE A 207 -9.75 7.77 -6.22
C PHE A 207 -8.35 8.11 -6.74
N SER A 208 -8.06 9.40 -6.93
CA SER A 208 -6.87 9.89 -7.66
C SER A 208 -5.54 9.59 -6.96
N THR A 209 -5.57 9.27 -5.67
CA THR A 209 -4.41 9.08 -4.78
C THR A 209 -3.65 10.38 -4.47
N CYS A 210 -2.90 10.40 -3.35
CA CYS A 210 -2.12 11.57 -2.97
C CYS A 210 -0.97 11.89 -3.95
N TYR A 211 -0.30 10.87 -4.49
CA TYR A 211 0.74 11.05 -5.50
C TYR A 211 0.16 11.48 -6.85
N GLY A 212 -0.98 10.90 -7.24
CA GLY A 212 -1.70 11.33 -8.44
C GLY A 212 -2.18 12.78 -8.32
N ASP A 213 -2.55 13.26 -7.13
CA ASP A 213 -2.97 14.65 -6.97
C ASP A 213 -1.83 15.65 -7.19
N PHE A 214 -0.64 15.40 -6.62
CA PHE A 214 0.39 16.43 -6.45
C PHE A 214 1.74 16.14 -7.12
N ASN A 215 2.04 14.91 -7.50
CA ASN A 215 3.33 14.53 -8.09
C ASN A 215 3.19 14.14 -9.56
N PHE A 216 2.26 13.22 -9.84
CA PHE A 216 2.05 12.62 -11.16
C PHE A 216 0.60 12.76 -11.63
N PRO A 217 0.08 13.99 -11.79
CA PRO A 217 -1.31 14.24 -12.16
C PRO A 217 -1.68 13.72 -13.54
N GLU A 218 -0.72 13.49 -14.43
CA GLU A 218 -0.94 12.79 -15.69
C GLU A 218 -1.56 11.39 -15.52
N VAL A 219 -1.29 10.70 -14.41
CA VAL A 219 -1.86 9.36 -14.16
C VAL A 219 -3.38 9.42 -13.99
N PRO A 220 -3.95 10.16 -13.00
CA PRO A 220 -5.40 10.30 -12.90
C PRO A 220 -6.01 11.06 -14.08
N ARG A 221 -5.31 11.99 -14.74
CA ARG A 221 -5.79 12.62 -15.99
C ARG A 221 -6.03 11.60 -17.09
N HIS A 222 -5.06 10.72 -17.34
CA HIS A 222 -5.21 9.65 -18.33
C HIS A 222 -6.27 8.64 -17.90
N ALA A 223 -6.41 8.36 -16.59
CA ALA A 223 -7.49 7.53 -16.10
C ALA A 223 -8.87 8.13 -16.43
N VAL A 224 -9.08 9.42 -16.21
CA VAL A 224 -10.32 10.13 -16.59
C VAL A 224 -10.57 9.97 -18.09
N LEU A 225 -9.60 10.33 -18.92
CA LEU A 225 -9.76 10.29 -20.38
C LEU A 225 -10.04 8.87 -20.90
N VAL A 226 -9.40 7.84 -20.34
CA VAL A 226 -9.64 6.44 -20.72
C VAL A 226 -11.02 5.96 -20.27
N LEU A 227 -11.46 6.32 -19.07
CA LEU A 227 -12.80 5.98 -18.57
C LEU A 227 -13.89 6.66 -19.41
N GLU A 228 -13.73 7.95 -19.69
CA GLU A 228 -14.63 8.72 -20.57
C GLU A 228 -14.61 8.21 -22.00
N HIS A 229 -13.46 7.77 -22.52
CA HIS A 229 -13.38 7.11 -23.83
C HIS A 229 -14.24 5.83 -23.88
N ASN A 230 -14.31 5.10 -22.77
CA ASN A 230 -15.15 3.92 -22.61
C ASN A 230 -16.57 4.24 -22.11
N GLY A 231 -17.03 5.48 -22.27
CA GLY A 231 -18.41 5.90 -22.01
C GLY A 231 -18.75 6.16 -20.54
N TYR A 232 -17.80 6.13 -19.62
CA TYR A 232 -18.05 6.39 -18.20
C TYR A 232 -17.85 7.87 -17.86
N SER A 233 -18.81 8.51 -17.20
CA SER A 233 -18.53 9.78 -16.52
C SER A 233 -17.73 9.53 -15.25
N VAL A 234 -16.84 10.45 -14.91
CA VAL A 234 -15.95 10.33 -13.76
C VAL A 234 -16.34 11.32 -12.69
N GLU A 235 -16.73 10.80 -11.54
CA GLU A 235 -16.97 11.58 -10.32
C GLU A 235 -15.66 11.68 -9.53
N TRP A 236 -15.30 12.90 -9.14
CA TRP A 236 -14.12 13.13 -8.31
C TRP A 236 -14.32 14.36 -7.42
N THR A 237 -13.70 14.35 -6.23
CA THR A 237 -13.70 15.50 -5.33
C THR A 237 -12.33 15.69 -4.68
N SER A 238 -11.94 16.95 -4.53
CA SER A 238 -10.72 17.35 -3.82
C SER A 238 -10.77 17.04 -2.32
N GLU A 239 -11.93 16.67 -1.78
CA GLU A 239 -12.10 16.37 -0.35
C GLU A 239 -11.51 15.02 0.09
N GLN A 240 -11.28 14.09 -0.85
CA GLN A 240 -10.69 12.76 -0.56
C GLN A 240 -9.41 12.90 0.27
N ALA A 241 -9.27 12.12 1.34
CA ALA A 241 -8.03 12.02 2.11
C ALA A 241 -7.08 10.98 1.47
N CYS A 242 -5.82 10.96 1.91
CA CYS A 242 -4.93 9.83 1.61
C CYS A 242 -5.55 8.51 2.11
N CYS A 243 -5.20 7.38 1.49
CA CYS A 243 -5.70 6.05 1.84
C CYS A 243 -5.30 5.59 3.26
N GLY A 244 -4.36 6.28 3.90
CA GLY A 244 -3.89 6.01 5.27
C GLY A 244 -2.66 5.12 5.35
N MET A 245 -2.19 4.54 4.25
CA MET A 245 -1.03 3.61 4.27
C MET A 245 0.24 4.21 4.89
N PRO A 246 0.65 5.46 4.60
CA PRO A 246 1.81 6.08 5.26
C PRO A 246 1.69 6.14 6.78
N ASN A 247 0.50 6.46 7.30
CA ASN A 247 0.26 6.49 8.74
C ASN A 247 0.33 5.09 9.35
N LEU A 248 -0.22 4.07 8.66
CA LEU A 248 -0.13 2.69 9.12
C LEU A 248 1.32 2.17 9.14
N ASP A 249 2.11 2.53 8.13
CA ASP A 249 3.54 2.16 8.06
C ASP A 249 4.35 2.81 9.20
N GLY A 250 4.01 4.05 9.59
CA GLY A 250 4.60 4.75 10.75
C GLY A 250 3.98 4.39 12.10
N GLY A 251 3.00 3.47 12.17
CA GLY A 251 2.30 3.08 13.40
C GLY A 251 1.24 4.09 13.91
N ASP A 252 0.96 5.16 13.16
CA ASP A 252 -0.07 6.16 13.47
C ASP A 252 -1.48 5.67 13.08
N VAL A 253 -1.98 4.74 13.87
CA VAL A 253 -3.32 4.15 13.68
C VAL A 253 -4.43 5.21 13.77
N ALA A 254 -4.28 6.20 14.66
CA ALA A 254 -5.32 7.20 14.89
C ALA A 254 -5.49 8.11 13.66
N ALA A 255 -4.40 8.63 13.09
CA ALA A 255 -4.48 9.45 11.89
C ALA A 255 -4.92 8.62 10.67
N ALA A 256 -4.50 7.35 10.57
CA ALA A 256 -5.00 6.45 9.54
C ALA A 256 -6.53 6.31 9.62
N GLN A 257 -7.07 5.94 10.79
CA GLN A 257 -8.51 5.78 10.99
C GLN A 257 -9.29 7.08 10.71
N ALA A 258 -8.75 8.25 11.07
CA ALA A 258 -9.38 9.54 10.75
C ALA A 258 -9.51 9.75 9.22
N LYS A 259 -8.45 9.44 8.46
CA LYS A 259 -8.45 9.52 6.99
C LYS A 259 -9.39 8.48 6.37
N ILE A 260 -9.41 7.26 6.90
CA ILE A 260 -10.30 6.21 6.42
C ILE A 260 -11.76 6.62 6.65
N ARG A 261 -12.12 7.10 7.85
CA ARG A 261 -13.50 7.57 8.14
C ARG A 261 -13.94 8.66 7.18
N LYS A 262 -13.10 9.68 6.99
CA LYS A 262 -13.38 10.77 6.04
C LYS A 262 -13.63 10.24 4.63
N ASN A 263 -12.79 9.31 4.15
CA ASN A 263 -12.97 8.74 2.82
C ASN A 263 -14.22 7.86 2.72
N VAL A 264 -14.54 7.07 3.74
CA VAL A 264 -15.78 6.29 3.80
C VAL A 264 -16.99 7.21 3.72
N GLU A 265 -17.01 8.32 4.48
CA GLU A 265 -18.09 9.32 4.44
C GLU A 265 -18.28 9.92 3.04
N ILE A 266 -17.18 10.23 2.33
CA ILE A 266 -17.21 10.79 0.97
C ILE A 266 -17.68 9.75 -0.06
N LEU A 267 -17.20 8.51 0.05
CA LEU A 267 -17.35 7.50 -1.00
C LEU A 267 -18.65 6.68 -0.87
N LEU A 268 -19.15 6.49 0.35
CA LEU A 268 -20.31 5.64 0.63
C LEU A 268 -21.58 6.04 -0.13
N PRO A 269 -21.96 7.33 -0.27
CA PRO A 269 -23.12 7.72 -1.06
C PRO A 269 -23.01 7.24 -2.51
N HIS A 270 -21.83 7.36 -3.12
CA HIS A 270 -21.62 6.89 -4.49
C HIS A 270 -21.71 5.37 -4.62
N VAL A 271 -21.19 4.63 -3.62
CA VAL A 271 -21.28 3.17 -3.58
C VAL A 271 -22.73 2.71 -3.48
N ARG A 272 -23.55 3.39 -2.68
CA ARG A 272 -25.00 3.11 -2.54
C ARG A 272 -25.80 3.42 -3.78
N GLU A 273 -25.31 4.32 -4.64
CA GLU A 273 -25.83 4.55 -5.99
C GLU A 273 -25.31 3.52 -7.03
N GLY A 274 -24.55 2.51 -6.59
CA GLY A 274 -24.05 1.42 -7.43
C GLY A 274 -22.74 1.72 -8.15
N ARG A 275 -22.08 2.85 -7.87
CA ARG A 275 -20.81 3.21 -8.54
C ARG A 275 -19.65 2.39 -7.99
N LYS A 276 -18.70 2.06 -8.87
CA LYS A 276 -17.40 1.52 -8.49
C LYS A 276 -16.44 2.65 -8.13
N ILE A 277 -15.52 2.37 -7.21
CA ILE A 277 -14.42 3.26 -6.84
C ILE A 277 -13.17 2.78 -7.57
N VAL A 278 -12.82 3.45 -8.65
CA VAL A 278 -11.70 3.10 -9.52
C VAL A 278 -10.41 3.73 -8.98
N VAL A 279 -9.38 2.92 -8.80
CA VAL A 279 -8.11 3.34 -8.19
C VAL A 279 -6.93 3.04 -9.13
N PRO A 280 -6.17 4.06 -9.58
CA PRO A 280 -5.00 3.86 -10.45
C PRO A 280 -3.71 3.54 -9.68
N GLY A 281 -3.76 3.49 -8.34
CA GLY A 281 -2.61 3.22 -7.47
C GLY A 281 -2.73 1.89 -6.72
N PRO A 282 -1.85 0.88 -6.97
CA PRO A 282 -1.95 -0.44 -6.35
C PRO A 282 -1.95 -0.43 -4.83
N THR A 283 -1.13 0.43 -4.20
CA THR A 283 -1.09 0.59 -2.74
C THR A 283 -2.42 1.09 -2.20
N CYS A 284 -2.98 2.15 -2.80
CA CYS A 284 -4.27 2.69 -2.37
C CYS A 284 -5.38 1.65 -2.55
N GLY A 285 -5.44 0.96 -3.70
CA GLY A 285 -6.41 -0.09 -3.95
C GLY A 285 -6.31 -1.24 -2.94
N TYR A 286 -5.10 -1.70 -2.63
CA TYR A 286 -4.87 -2.74 -1.62
C TYR A 286 -5.30 -2.28 -0.22
N THR A 287 -4.82 -1.12 0.23
CA THR A 287 -5.14 -0.59 1.57
C THR A 287 -6.65 -0.39 1.74
N MET A 288 -7.32 0.13 0.72
CA MET A 288 -8.77 0.34 0.73
C MET A 288 -9.55 -0.98 0.79
N LYS A 289 -9.16 -1.97 -0.02
CA LYS A 289 -9.85 -3.28 -0.06
C LYS A 289 -9.61 -4.13 1.19
N HIS A 290 -8.38 -4.15 1.71
CA HIS A 290 -7.97 -5.15 2.69
C HIS A 290 -7.69 -4.60 4.10
N GLU A 291 -7.28 -3.34 4.21
CA GLU A 291 -6.92 -2.76 5.51
C GLU A 291 -8.07 -1.92 6.08
N TRP A 292 -8.81 -1.15 5.27
CA TRP A 292 -9.93 -0.34 5.78
C TRP A 292 -10.98 -1.15 6.57
N PRO A 293 -11.42 -2.34 6.11
CA PRO A 293 -12.36 -3.17 6.87
C PRO A 293 -11.83 -3.66 8.21
N VAL A 294 -10.50 -3.80 8.36
CA VAL A 294 -9.87 -4.26 9.60
C VAL A 294 -9.66 -3.10 10.56
N TYR A 295 -9.20 -1.95 10.05
CA TYR A 295 -8.84 -0.81 10.87
C TYR A 295 -10.06 0.00 11.35
N LEU A 296 -11.15 0.05 10.59
CA LEU A 296 -12.40 0.66 11.05
C LEU A 296 -13.41 -0.35 11.60
N ASP A 297 -13.47 -1.54 11.02
CA ASP A 297 -14.44 -2.60 11.36
C ASP A 297 -15.91 -2.14 11.41
N THR A 298 -16.30 -1.26 10.48
CA THR A 298 -17.70 -0.86 10.30
C THR A 298 -18.33 -1.48 9.05
N PRO A 299 -19.66 -1.68 9.02
CA PRO A 299 -20.36 -2.10 7.81
C PRO A 299 -20.09 -1.19 6.61
N GLU A 300 -20.02 0.13 6.82
CA GLU A 300 -19.77 1.12 5.78
C GLU A 300 -18.37 0.98 5.17
N ALA A 301 -17.35 0.73 5.99
CA ALA A 301 -16.00 0.50 5.50
C ALA A 301 -15.91 -0.78 4.66
N LYS A 302 -16.64 -1.84 5.06
CA LYS A 302 -16.76 -3.10 4.31
C LYS A 302 -17.50 -2.90 2.99
N GLU A 303 -18.58 -2.13 2.99
CA GLU A 303 -19.36 -1.77 1.80
C GLU A 303 -18.50 -1.01 0.79
N VAL A 304 -17.80 0.03 1.24
CA VAL A 304 -16.87 0.81 0.41
C VAL A 304 -15.73 -0.05 -0.12
N ALA A 305 -15.08 -0.87 0.73
CA ALA A 305 -14.01 -1.77 0.30
C ALA A 305 -14.46 -2.75 -0.80
N GLY A 306 -15.70 -3.25 -0.74
CA GLY A 306 -16.28 -4.13 -1.76
C GLY A 306 -16.58 -3.44 -3.11
N ALA A 307 -16.63 -2.11 -3.14
CA ALA A 307 -16.83 -1.32 -4.35
C ALA A 307 -15.51 -0.85 -5.00
N VAL A 308 -14.38 -1.00 -4.31
CA VAL A 308 -13.06 -0.60 -4.82
C VAL A 308 -12.58 -1.57 -5.90
N VAL A 309 -12.06 -1.03 -7.00
CA VAL A 309 -11.53 -1.80 -8.13
C VAL A 309 -10.26 -1.12 -8.66
N ASP A 310 -9.26 -1.92 -9.02
CA ASP A 310 -8.07 -1.39 -9.69
C ASP A 310 -8.43 -0.90 -11.10
N LEU A 311 -7.87 0.22 -11.57
CA LEU A 311 -8.18 0.78 -12.89
C LEU A 311 -8.01 -0.24 -14.03
N MET A 312 -6.92 -1.00 -14.01
CA MET A 312 -6.66 -1.99 -15.06
C MET A 312 -7.58 -3.21 -14.88
N GLU A 313 -7.91 -3.59 -13.65
CA GLU A 313 -8.93 -4.62 -13.38
C GLU A 313 -10.30 -4.24 -13.93
N PHE A 314 -10.71 -2.98 -13.75
CA PHE A 314 -11.97 -2.44 -14.26
C PHE A 314 -12.03 -2.53 -15.80
N LEU A 315 -11.00 -2.02 -16.48
CA LEU A 315 -10.90 -2.06 -17.95
C LEU A 315 -10.80 -3.51 -18.48
N GLU A 316 -10.12 -4.40 -17.77
CA GLU A 316 -10.08 -5.82 -18.12
C GLU A 316 -11.46 -6.48 -17.95
N GLY A 317 -12.27 -6.01 -17.00
CA GLY A 317 -13.68 -6.36 -16.89
C GLY A 317 -14.47 -6.01 -18.14
N LEU A 318 -14.37 -4.74 -18.59
CA LEU A 318 -14.99 -4.29 -19.84
C LEU A 318 -14.53 -5.12 -21.05
N ARG A 319 -13.24 -5.46 -21.09
CA ARG A 319 -12.70 -6.30 -22.17
C ARG A 319 -13.31 -7.69 -22.20
N LYS A 320 -13.59 -8.27 -21.03
CA LYS A 320 -14.22 -9.60 -20.92
C LYS A 320 -15.70 -9.56 -21.28
N SER A 321 -16.38 -8.44 -21.05
CA SER A 321 -17.78 -8.25 -21.47
C SER A 321 -17.92 -7.78 -22.93
N HIS A 322 -16.82 -7.44 -23.61
CA HIS A 322 -16.78 -6.87 -24.96
C HIS A 322 -17.26 -5.41 -25.05
N ASP A 323 -17.22 -4.69 -23.92
CA ASP A 323 -17.59 -3.27 -23.82
C ASP A 323 -16.37 -2.33 -23.82
N LEU A 324 -15.15 -2.89 -23.89
CA LEU A 324 -13.93 -2.09 -23.95
C LEU A 324 -13.71 -1.58 -25.37
N GLU A 325 -13.51 -0.26 -25.51
CA GLU A 325 -13.04 0.35 -26.74
C GLU A 325 -11.60 -0.07 -27.05
N LEU A 326 -11.43 -0.71 -28.20
CA LEU A 326 -10.15 -1.25 -28.67
C LEU A 326 -9.58 -0.47 -29.86
N GLU A 327 -10.05 0.76 -30.08
CA GLU A 327 -9.51 1.64 -31.10
C GLU A 327 -8.19 2.28 -30.63
N PHE A 328 -7.08 1.74 -31.14
CA PHE A 328 -5.75 2.26 -30.87
C PHE A 328 -5.17 2.95 -32.10
N SER A 329 -4.74 4.20 -31.95
CA SER A 329 -4.12 4.97 -33.06
C SER A 329 -2.63 4.68 -33.24
N ARG A 330 -1.98 4.00 -32.29
CA ARG A 330 -0.54 3.76 -32.26
C ARG A 330 -0.22 2.42 -31.61
N SER A 331 0.89 1.82 -32.05
CA SER A 331 1.54 0.71 -31.33
C SER A 331 2.37 1.21 -30.15
N LEU A 332 2.59 0.34 -29.15
CA LEU A 332 3.52 0.59 -28.05
C LEU A 332 4.89 -0.09 -28.23
N GLY A 333 5.04 -0.97 -29.23
CA GLY A 333 6.27 -1.75 -29.42
C GLY A 333 6.55 -2.70 -28.25
N SER A 334 7.75 -2.62 -27.67
CA SER A 334 8.12 -3.46 -26.51
C SER A 334 7.94 -2.73 -25.19
N VAL A 335 7.10 -3.29 -24.32
CA VAL A 335 6.74 -2.71 -23.02
C VAL A 335 7.21 -3.62 -21.88
N GLY A 336 7.96 -3.06 -20.95
CA GLY A 336 8.21 -3.67 -19.64
C GLY A 336 7.06 -3.36 -18.68
N TYR A 337 6.36 -4.38 -18.20
CA TYR A 337 5.26 -4.23 -17.23
C TYR A 337 5.74 -4.67 -15.85
N HIS A 338 5.87 -3.72 -14.93
CA HIS A 338 6.22 -4.01 -13.54
C HIS A 338 4.96 -4.36 -12.73
N ALA A 339 4.91 -5.58 -12.21
CA ALA A 339 3.81 -6.05 -11.38
C ALA A 339 4.08 -5.71 -9.91
N ALA A 340 3.66 -4.52 -9.49
CA ALA A 340 3.85 -4.00 -8.14
C ALA A 340 3.39 -4.97 -7.03
N CYS A 341 4.05 -4.91 -5.87
CA CYS A 341 3.79 -5.81 -4.74
C CYS A 341 2.32 -5.78 -4.29
N HIS A 342 1.74 -4.59 -4.10
CA HIS A 342 0.33 -4.45 -3.71
C HIS A 342 -0.66 -4.84 -4.81
N LEU A 343 -0.28 -4.80 -6.09
CA LEU A 343 -1.11 -5.37 -7.17
C LEU A 343 -1.19 -6.89 -7.02
N ARG A 344 -0.04 -7.52 -6.79
CA ARG A 344 0.06 -8.98 -6.58
C ARG A 344 -0.65 -9.41 -5.30
N ALA A 345 -0.53 -8.61 -4.24
CA ALA A 345 -1.18 -8.85 -2.95
C ALA A 345 -2.72 -8.83 -3.04
N GLN A 346 -3.29 -8.03 -3.96
CA GLN A 346 -4.72 -8.05 -4.26
C GLN A 346 -5.19 -9.33 -4.97
N LYS A 347 -4.28 -10.21 -5.43
CA LYS A 347 -4.58 -11.47 -6.13
C LYS A 347 -5.45 -11.31 -7.40
N ILE A 348 -5.41 -10.16 -8.07
CA ILE A 348 -6.16 -9.86 -9.31
C ILE A 348 -5.42 -10.23 -10.61
N GLY A 349 -4.25 -10.87 -10.49
CA GLY A 349 -3.36 -11.20 -11.61
C GLY A 349 -2.68 -9.98 -12.20
N THR A 350 -2.48 -9.95 -13.52
CA THR A 350 -1.82 -8.84 -14.24
C THR A 350 -2.75 -8.24 -15.31
N PRO A 351 -3.87 -7.60 -14.91
CA PRO A 351 -4.82 -7.04 -15.87
C PRO A 351 -4.17 -6.01 -16.79
N GLY A 352 -3.26 -5.18 -16.27
CA GLY A 352 -2.52 -4.22 -17.08
C GLY A 352 -1.72 -4.86 -18.21
N ALA A 353 -1.00 -5.96 -17.94
CA ALA A 353 -0.27 -6.69 -18.98
C ALA A 353 -1.18 -7.26 -20.08
N ARG A 354 -2.37 -7.76 -19.69
CA ARG A 354 -3.35 -8.30 -20.65
C ARG A 354 -3.93 -7.21 -21.55
N LEU A 355 -4.24 -6.05 -20.98
CA LEU A 355 -4.75 -4.89 -21.71
C LEU A 355 -3.71 -4.30 -22.66
N LEU A 356 -2.47 -4.12 -22.19
CA LEU A 356 -1.37 -3.65 -23.02
C LEU A 356 -1.12 -4.59 -24.22
N GLY A 357 -1.29 -5.91 -24.02
CA GLY A 357 -1.20 -6.90 -25.10
C GLY A 357 -2.35 -6.85 -26.12
N LYS A 358 -3.35 -5.99 -25.95
CA LYS A 358 -4.40 -5.72 -26.96
C LYS A 358 -4.05 -4.57 -27.88
N VAL A 359 -3.07 -3.75 -27.54
CA VAL A 359 -2.60 -2.69 -28.43
C VAL A 359 -1.86 -3.33 -29.62
N PRO A 360 -2.16 -2.95 -30.88
CA PRO A 360 -1.52 -3.52 -32.06
C PRO A 360 0.02 -3.48 -32.00
N ASP A 361 0.65 -4.50 -32.55
CA ASP A 361 2.11 -4.65 -32.64
C ASP A 361 2.85 -4.47 -31.30
N THR A 362 2.21 -4.85 -30.18
CA THR A 362 2.76 -4.68 -28.83
C THR A 362 3.21 -5.99 -28.21
N SER A 363 4.41 -6.00 -27.63
CA SER A 363 4.97 -7.10 -26.85
C SER A 363 5.14 -6.67 -25.39
N VAL A 364 4.64 -7.49 -24.45
CA VAL A 364 4.68 -7.16 -23.02
C VAL A 364 5.57 -8.16 -22.28
N LYS A 365 6.61 -7.66 -21.60
CA LYS A 365 7.45 -8.43 -20.70
C LYS A 365 7.10 -8.09 -19.25
N ILE A 366 6.63 -9.08 -18.50
CA ILE A 366 6.29 -8.90 -17.09
C ILE A 366 7.57 -8.95 -16.23
N VAL A 367 7.72 -8.00 -15.31
CA VAL A 367 8.76 -7.93 -14.28
C VAL A 367 8.08 -8.03 -12.92
N GLN A 368 8.51 -8.99 -12.08
CA GLN A 368 7.92 -9.25 -10.76
C GLN A 368 8.90 -9.03 -9.60
N GLU A 369 10.02 -8.36 -9.89
CA GLU A 369 11.03 -7.95 -8.91
C GLU A 369 10.53 -6.78 -8.06
N CYS A 370 11.06 -6.63 -6.85
CA CYS A 370 10.78 -5.45 -6.04
C CYS A 370 11.32 -4.20 -6.76
N SER A 371 10.58 -3.09 -6.73
CA SER A 371 11.07 -1.79 -7.23
C SER A 371 12.02 -1.11 -6.25
N ALA A 372 12.13 -1.61 -5.00
CA ALA A 372 12.83 -0.95 -3.90
C ALA A 372 12.35 0.51 -3.73
N VAL A 373 11.04 0.69 -3.87
CA VAL A 373 10.34 1.92 -3.51
C VAL A 373 9.33 1.46 -2.47
N ASP A 374 9.86 1.21 -1.29
CA ASP A 374 9.30 0.45 -0.20
C ASP A 374 9.00 1.38 1.01
N GLY A 375 7.89 1.10 1.72
CA GLY A 375 7.43 1.94 2.83
C GLY A 375 7.08 3.38 2.43
N THR A 376 7.23 4.31 3.37
CA THR A 376 6.90 5.73 3.16
C THR A 376 8.00 6.50 2.40
N TRP A 377 9.21 5.94 2.34
CA TRP A 377 10.43 6.62 1.89
C TRP A 377 10.95 6.16 0.53
N GLY A 378 10.71 4.89 0.19
CA GLY A 378 11.35 4.21 -0.92
C GLY A 378 12.52 3.33 -0.48
#